data_AF-A0A350UJF4-F1
#
_entry.id   AF-A0A350UJF4-F1
#
_cell.length_a   1.000
_cell.length_b   1.000
_cell.length_c   1.000
_cell.angle_alpha   90.00
_cell.angle_beta   90.00
_cell.angle_gamma   90.00
#
_symmetry.space_group_name_H-M   'P 1'
#
loop_
_entity.id
_entity.type
_entity.pdbx_description
1 polymer ?
#
loop_
_entity_poly.entity_id
_entity_poly.type
_entity_poly.pdbx_seq_one_letter_code
_entity_poly.pdbx_strand_id
1 'polypeptide(L)'
;MPAPVGASGRSSAAAAVPKPGRFDARGGSQRREVLRLSRLAAGEMAVPLAVLGILLAMVMPLPTILLDVLISANITLSTVILLVSMHIRRPVEFSVFPSALLLTTLFRLALNVSSSRLILLHGATGTGAAGEVIESFGNFVVGGNYVIGIVIFLVLIAIQYVVINHGAVRIS
;
A
#
# COMPACT_ATOMS: atom_id res chain seq x y z
N MET A 1 -60.82 14.52 -78.29
CA MET A 1 -60.16 15.79 -78.67
C MET A 1 -60.22 16.72 -77.47
N PRO A 2 -59.15 17.40 -77.00
CA PRO A 2 -57.82 17.58 -77.58
C PRO A 2 -56.65 17.08 -76.70
N ALA A 3 -55.44 17.04 -77.30
CA ALA A 3 -54.12 16.76 -76.74
C ALA A 3 -53.38 18.09 -76.38
N PRO A 4 -52.04 18.14 -76.32
CA PRO A 4 -51.04 17.63 -75.35
C PRO A 4 -50.17 18.80 -74.80
N VAL A 5 -49.19 18.54 -73.91
CA VAL A 5 -47.85 19.20 -73.76
C VAL A 5 -47.19 18.47 -72.56
N GLY A 6 -45.99 17.89 -72.55
CA GLY A 6 -44.73 18.13 -73.27
C GLY A 6 -43.60 18.18 -72.21
N ALA A 7 -42.38 17.83 -72.61
CA ALA A 7 -41.11 17.88 -71.84
C ALA A 7 -40.90 16.72 -70.84
N SER A 8 -39.71 16.13 -70.66
CA SER A 8 -38.36 16.28 -71.23
C SER A 8 -37.47 15.26 -70.50
N GLY A 9 -36.39 14.80 -71.13
CA GLY A 9 -35.21 14.30 -70.41
C GLY A 9 -35.27 12.82 -70.03
N ARG A 10 -34.81 11.91 -70.89
CA ARG A 10 -33.40 11.49 -71.05
C ARG A 10 -32.85 10.65 -69.88
N SER A 11 -32.30 9.51 -70.29
CA SER A 11 -31.13 8.86 -69.71
C SER A 11 -31.36 7.88 -68.56
N SER A 12 -32.00 6.76 -68.89
CA SER A 12 -31.75 5.50 -68.21
C SER A 12 -30.42 4.94 -68.73
N ALA A 13 -29.36 5.10 -67.94
CA ALA A 13 -28.09 4.41 -68.13
C ALA A 13 -27.67 3.83 -66.78
N ALA A 14 -27.61 2.50 -66.74
CA ALA A 14 -27.17 1.72 -65.61
C ALA A 14 -25.73 2.09 -65.20
N ALA A 15 -25.54 2.42 -63.93
CA ALA A 15 -24.23 2.43 -63.29
C ALA A 15 -24.32 1.51 -62.06
N ALA A 16 -23.56 0.42 -62.13
CA ALA A 16 -23.44 -0.58 -61.08
C ALA A 16 -23.02 0.08 -59.75
N VAL A 17 -23.87 -0.04 -58.73
CA VAL A 17 -23.56 0.38 -57.36
C VAL A 17 -22.71 -0.72 -56.72
N PRO A 18 -21.45 -0.47 -56.35
CA PRO A 18 -20.67 -1.43 -55.58
C PRO A 18 -21.20 -1.44 -54.14
N LYS A 19 -21.43 -2.65 -53.61
CA LYS A 19 -21.90 -2.85 -52.24
C LYS A 19 -20.87 -2.27 -51.24
N PRO A 20 -21.30 -1.46 -50.27
CA PRO A 20 -20.38 -0.96 -49.25
C PRO A 20 -19.91 -2.13 -48.40
N GLY A 21 -18.59 -2.29 -48.30
CA GLY A 21 -17.96 -3.25 -47.41
C GLY A 21 -18.47 -3.06 -45.99
N ARG A 22 -18.84 -4.17 -45.35
CA ARG A 22 -19.15 -4.22 -43.92
C ARG A 22 -17.95 -3.67 -43.15
N PHE A 23 -18.06 -2.44 -42.68
CA PHE A 23 -17.16 -1.91 -41.67
C PHE A 23 -17.37 -2.72 -40.39
N ASP A 24 -16.41 -3.61 -40.12
CA ASP A 24 -16.36 -4.41 -38.90
C ASP A 24 -16.25 -3.50 -37.67
N ALA A 25 -17.38 -3.34 -36.98
CA ALA A 25 -17.51 -2.62 -35.70
C ALA A 25 -16.94 -3.43 -34.51
N ARG A 26 -15.85 -4.19 -34.70
CA ARG A 26 -15.24 -5.08 -33.68
C ARG A 26 -13.88 -4.59 -33.15
N GLY A 27 -13.37 -3.44 -33.62
CA GLY A 27 -12.06 -2.92 -33.18
C GLY A 27 -12.06 -2.11 -31.87
N GLY A 28 -13.22 -1.70 -31.36
CA GLY A 28 -13.31 -0.79 -30.20
C GLY A 28 -13.42 -1.49 -28.82
N SER A 29 -13.92 -2.73 -28.79
CA SER A 29 -14.14 -3.48 -27.55
C SER A 29 -12.86 -4.14 -27.04
N GLN A 30 -12.06 -4.74 -27.94
CA GLN A 30 -10.86 -5.48 -27.58
C GLN A 30 -9.76 -4.59 -26.97
N ARG A 31 -9.63 -3.34 -27.44
CA ARG A 31 -8.69 -2.34 -26.90
C ARG A 31 -9.04 -1.89 -25.48
N ARG A 32 -10.33 -1.89 -25.12
CA ARG A 32 -10.80 -1.52 -23.77
C ARG A 32 -10.57 -2.64 -22.76
N GLU A 33 -10.55 -3.88 -23.23
CA GLU A 33 -10.35 -5.06 -22.40
C GLU A 33 -8.88 -5.23 -22.01
N VAL A 34 -7.95 -5.05 -22.95
CA VAL A 34 -6.49 -5.05 -22.63
C VAL A 34 -6.10 -3.93 -21.67
N LEU A 35 -6.71 -2.74 -21.78
CA LEU A 35 -6.46 -1.63 -20.84
C LEU A 35 -7.04 -1.87 -19.44
N ARG A 36 -8.14 -2.64 -19.33
CA ARG A 36 -8.72 -3.02 -18.03
C ARG A 36 -7.92 -4.14 -17.37
N LEU A 37 -7.43 -5.10 -18.14
CA LEU A 37 -6.56 -6.17 -17.65
C LEU A 37 -5.23 -5.64 -17.13
N SER A 38 -4.62 -4.64 -17.80
CA SER A 38 -3.39 -3.99 -17.29
C SER A 38 -3.61 -3.18 -16.01
N ARG A 39 -4.80 -2.59 -15.80
CA ARG A 39 -5.11 -1.86 -14.55
C ARG A 39 -5.48 -2.77 -13.38
N LEU A 40 -6.06 -3.95 -13.66
CA LEU A 40 -6.30 -4.98 -12.64
C LEU A 40 -4.98 -5.68 -12.25
N ALA A 41 -4.13 -5.99 -13.23
CA ALA A 41 -2.79 -6.53 -12.98
C ALA A 41 -1.89 -5.55 -12.22
N ALA A 42 -1.99 -4.24 -12.46
CA ALA A 42 -1.26 -3.24 -11.68
C ALA A 42 -1.69 -3.22 -10.20
N GLY A 43 -2.95 -3.50 -9.89
CA GLY A 43 -3.45 -3.63 -8.52
C GLY A 43 -3.03 -4.93 -7.84
N GLU A 44 -3.03 -6.05 -8.57
CA GLU A 44 -2.57 -7.35 -8.06
C GLU A 44 -1.04 -7.41 -7.90
N MET A 45 -0.28 -6.70 -8.73
CA MET A 45 1.19 -6.59 -8.63
C MET A 45 1.63 -5.54 -7.61
N ALA A 46 0.75 -4.64 -7.17
CA ALA A 46 1.10 -3.59 -6.21
C ALA A 46 1.51 -4.16 -4.84
N VAL A 47 0.80 -5.19 -4.35
CA VAL A 47 1.09 -5.80 -3.05
C VAL A 47 2.42 -6.59 -3.09
N PRO A 48 2.67 -7.48 -4.07
CA PRO A 48 3.97 -8.14 -4.22
C PRO A 48 5.13 -7.16 -4.47
N LEU A 49 4.95 -6.11 -5.27
CA LEU A 49 6.00 -5.09 -5.45
C LEU A 49 6.27 -4.30 -4.18
N ALA A 50 5.24 -3.99 -3.39
CA ALA A 50 5.43 -3.32 -2.10
C ALA A 50 6.22 -4.21 -1.13
N VAL A 51 5.92 -5.50 -1.08
CA VAL A 51 6.69 -6.49 -0.29
C VAL A 51 8.13 -6.63 -0.79
N LEU A 52 8.33 -6.71 -2.11
CA LEU A 52 9.66 -6.76 -2.71
C LEU A 52 10.44 -5.44 -2.49
N GLY A 53 9.76 -4.31 -2.49
CA GLY A 53 10.31 -2.99 -2.16
C GLY A 53 10.74 -2.89 -0.70
N ILE A 54 9.96 -3.47 0.23
CA ILE A 54 10.35 -3.61 1.65
C ILE A 54 11.58 -4.51 1.79
N LEU A 55 11.66 -5.61 1.05
CA LEU A 55 12.85 -6.49 1.00
C LEU A 55 14.08 -5.79 0.42
N LEU A 56 13.92 -5.00 -0.64
CA LEU A 56 15.02 -4.21 -1.24
C LEU A 56 15.45 -3.05 -0.34
N ALA A 57 14.52 -2.37 0.33
CA ALA A 57 14.80 -1.40 1.39
C ALA A 57 15.42 -2.07 2.63
N MET A 58 15.26 -3.38 2.81
CA MET A 58 16.02 -4.13 3.81
C MET A 58 17.48 -4.30 3.40
N VAL A 59 17.78 -4.37 2.10
CA VAL A 59 19.14 -4.49 1.56
C VAL A 59 19.81 -3.12 1.41
N MET A 60 19.05 -2.08 1.09
CA MET A 60 19.52 -0.70 0.96
C MET A 60 19.39 0.06 2.30
N PRO A 61 20.45 0.66 2.86
CA PRO A 61 20.32 1.52 4.04
C PRO A 61 19.42 2.72 3.73
N LEU A 62 18.30 2.85 4.45
CA LEU A 62 17.48 4.05 4.43
C LEU A 62 18.25 5.21 5.08
N PRO A 63 18.13 6.44 4.54
CA PRO A 63 18.70 7.62 5.19
C PRO A 63 18.05 7.81 6.58
N THR A 64 18.86 8.18 7.57
CA THR A 64 18.48 8.37 8.98
C THR A 64 17.27 9.30 9.13
N ILE A 65 17.22 10.40 8.38
CA ILE A 65 16.13 11.39 8.41
C ILE A 65 14.79 10.75 8.03
N LEU A 66 14.76 9.92 6.98
CA LEU A 66 13.54 9.25 6.55
C LEU A 66 13.10 8.25 7.62
N LEU A 67 14.04 7.53 8.20
CA LEU A 67 13.77 6.55 9.26
C LEU A 67 13.15 7.22 10.49
N ASP A 68 13.69 8.34 10.95
CA ASP A 68 13.17 9.11 12.09
C ASP A 68 11.72 9.58 11.85
N VAL A 69 11.41 10.08 10.65
CA VAL A 69 10.05 10.47 10.28
C VAL A 69 9.11 9.26 10.28
N LEU A 70 9.55 8.12 9.74
CA LEU A 70 8.72 6.92 9.65
C LEU A 70 8.48 6.27 11.02
N ILE A 71 9.49 6.25 11.91
CA ILE A 71 9.33 5.80 13.31
C ILE A 71 8.37 6.72 14.06
N SER A 72 8.56 8.04 13.96
CA SER A 72 7.69 9.00 14.61
C SER A 72 6.23 8.83 14.15
N ALA A 73 6.02 8.73 12.84
CA ALA A 73 4.71 8.44 12.26
C ALA A 73 4.11 7.11 12.74
N ASN A 74 4.93 6.07 12.92
CA ASN A 74 4.48 4.77 13.44
C ASN A 74 3.95 4.87 14.87
N ILE A 75 4.67 5.58 15.74
CA ILE A 75 4.27 5.80 17.13
C ILE A 75 2.98 6.62 17.16
N THR A 76 2.91 7.73 16.40
CA THR A 76 1.70 8.55 16.31
C THR A 76 0.50 7.74 15.81
N LEU A 77 0.65 6.98 14.72
CA LEU A 77 -0.42 6.15 14.16
C LEU A 77 -0.88 5.08 15.15
N SER A 78 0.07 4.43 15.84
CA SER A 78 -0.24 3.42 16.86
C SER A 78 -1.06 4.02 18.02
N THR A 79 -0.70 5.21 18.48
CA THR A 79 -1.46 5.93 19.53
C THR A 79 -2.83 6.37 19.04
N VAL A 80 -2.96 6.86 17.79
CA VAL A 80 -4.26 7.19 17.21
C VAL A 80 -5.16 5.96 17.14
N ILE A 81 -4.64 4.82 16.68
CA ILE A 81 -5.39 3.56 16.63
C ILE A 81 -5.81 3.12 18.03
N LEU A 82 -4.95 3.28 19.04
CA LEU A 82 -5.29 3.00 20.45
C LEU A 82 -6.42 3.90 20.96
N LEU A 83 -6.35 5.21 20.68
CA LEU A 83 -7.40 6.15 21.09
C LEU A 83 -8.72 5.84 20.39
N VAL A 84 -8.68 5.55 19.08
CA VAL A 84 -9.85 5.15 18.31
C VAL A 84 -10.44 3.86 18.86
N SER A 85 -9.61 2.83 19.10
CA SER A 85 -10.08 1.52 19.60
C SER A 85 -10.78 1.63 20.96
N MET A 86 -10.30 2.52 21.84
CA MET A 86 -10.91 2.79 23.14
C MET A 86 -12.30 3.45 23.03
N HIS A 87 -12.61 4.07 21.89
CA HIS A 87 -13.90 4.75 21.64
C HIS A 87 -14.90 3.91 20.83
N ILE A 88 -14.50 2.76 20.26
CA ILE A 88 -15.40 1.91 19.46
C ILE A 88 -16.45 1.27 20.38
N ARG A 89 -17.73 1.60 20.16
CA ARG A 89 -18.87 1.01 20.89
C ARG A 89 -19.79 0.15 20.03
N ARG A 90 -19.58 0.06 18.70
CA ARG A 90 -20.47 -0.63 17.76
C ARG A 90 -19.74 -1.72 16.95
N PRO A 91 -20.36 -2.90 16.75
CA PRO A 91 -19.73 -4.04 16.07
C PRO A 91 -19.52 -3.87 14.55
N VAL A 92 -20.05 -2.82 13.92
CA VAL A 92 -19.84 -2.54 12.48
C VAL A 92 -18.43 -2.00 12.18
N GLU A 93 -17.81 -1.30 13.15
CA GLU A 93 -16.44 -0.79 13.05
C GLU A 93 -15.39 -1.91 13.23
N PHE A 94 -15.83 -3.06 13.75
CA PHE A 94 -15.01 -4.24 14.01
C PHE A 94 -14.50 -4.93 12.74
N SER A 95 -15.06 -4.67 11.56
CA SER A 95 -14.57 -5.24 10.29
C SER A 95 -13.42 -4.43 9.68
N VAL A 96 -13.43 -3.11 9.86
CA VAL A 96 -12.34 -2.22 9.41
C VAL A 96 -11.13 -2.33 10.34
N PHE A 97 -11.37 -2.60 11.62
CA PHE A 97 -10.35 -2.66 12.66
C PHE A 97 -9.24 -3.71 12.41
N PRO A 98 -9.51 -5.00 12.10
CA PRO A 98 -8.49 -5.99 11.76
C PRO A 98 -7.64 -5.60 10.56
N SER A 99 -8.26 -5.04 9.52
CA SER A 99 -7.57 -4.62 8.30
C SER A 99 -6.60 -3.46 8.57
N ALA A 100 -7.01 -2.48 9.38
CA ALA A 100 -6.16 -1.38 9.83
C ALA A 100 -5.01 -1.89 10.73
N LEU A 101 -5.28 -2.85 11.62
CA LEU A 101 -4.25 -3.49 12.44
C LEU A 101 -3.25 -4.30 11.60
N LEU A 102 -3.69 -5.05 10.59
CA LEU A 102 -2.81 -5.78 9.68
C LEU A 102 -1.87 -4.83 8.92
N LEU A 103 -2.41 -3.75 8.34
CA LEU A 103 -1.60 -2.75 7.65
C LEU A 103 -0.57 -2.09 8.59
N THR A 104 -1.01 -1.71 9.79
CA THR A 104 -0.14 -1.10 10.80
C THR A 104 0.94 -2.08 11.27
N THR A 105 0.61 -3.36 11.38
CA THR A 105 1.55 -4.41 11.76
C THR A 105 2.59 -4.64 10.68
N LEU A 106 2.20 -4.66 9.39
CA LEU A 106 3.15 -4.74 8.28
C LEU A 106 4.09 -3.53 8.25
N PHE A 107 3.55 -2.34 8.46
CA PHE A 107 4.34 -1.13 8.58
C PHE A 107 5.33 -1.19 9.75
N ARG A 108 4.88 -1.66 10.93
CA ARG A 108 5.73 -1.92 12.11
C ARG A 108 6.85 -2.91 11.80
N LEU A 109 6.53 -4.01 11.10
CA LEU A 109 7.51 -5.03 10.74
C LEU A 109 8.60 -4.45 9.84
N ALA A 110 8.23 -3.73 8.78
CA ALA A 110 9.17 -3.11 7.85
C ALA A 110 10.12 -2.13 8.57
N LEU A 111 9.58 -1.29 9.45
CA LEU A 111 10.39 -0.33 10.20
C LEU A 111 11.31 -0.97 11.22
N ASN A 112 10.84 -1.98 11.96
CA ASN A 112 11.67 -2.67 12.95
C ASN A 112 12.86 -3.39 12.30
N VAL A 113 12.66 -3.98 11.12
CA VAL A 113 13.73 -4.65 10.40
C VAL A 113 14.72 -3.61 9.84
N SER A 114 14.22 -2.52 9.24
CA SER A 114 15.07 -1.45 8.72
C SER A 114 15.87 -0.75 9.82
N SER A 115 15.25 -0.45 10.96
CA SER A 115 15.91 0.21 12.10
C SER A 115 16.99 -0.67 12.71
N SER A 116 16.70 -1.96 12.92
CA SER A 116 17.68 -2.92 13.43
C SER A 116 18.90 -3.02 12.52
N ARG A 117 18.71 -3.08 11.20
CA ARG A 117 19.85 -3.07 10.26
C ARG A 117 20.64 -1.77 10.32
N LEU A 118 19.98 -0.61 10.37
CA LEU A 118 20.66 0.68 10.46
C LEU A 118 21.49 0.79 11.75
N ILE A 119 20.91 0.37 12.88
CA ILE A 119 21.59 0.30 14.18
C ILE A 119 22.80 -0.64 14.11
N LEU A 120 22.68 -1.82 13.49
CA LEU A 120 23.77 -2.78 13.40
C LEU A 120 24.91 -2.34 12.46
N LEU A 121 24.59 -1.62 11.38
CA LEU A 121 25.60 -1.16 10.41
C LEU A 121 26.31 0.13 10.82
N HIS A 122 25.57 1.08 11.40
CA HIS A 122 26.09 2.42 11.71
C HIS A 122 26.24 2.68 13.20
N GLY A 123 25.58 1.90 14.08
CA GLY A 123 25.66 2.09 15.53
C GLY A 123 27.07 1.90 16.12
N ALA A 124 27.96 1.19 15.42
CA ALA A 124 29.37 1.07 15.83
C ALA A 124 30.17 2.38 15.62
N THR A 125 29.70 3.29 14.76
CA THR A 125 30.36 4.57 14.45
C THR A 125 29.94 5.72 15.37
N GLY A 126 28.95 5.49 16.25
CA GLY A 126 28.45 6.46 17.22
C GLY A 126 26.94 6.30 17.48
N THR A 127 26.46 6.75 18.65
CA THR A 127 25.04 6.65 19.04
C THR A 127 24.10 7.45 18.15
N GLY A 128 24.55 8.60 17.63
CA GLY A 128 23.77 9.44 16.71
C GLY A 128 23.68 8.93 15.27
N ALA A 129 24.42 7.88 14.91
CA ALA A 129 24.41 7.34 13.55
C ALA A 129 23.17 6.47 13.24
N ALA A 130 22.40 6.08 14.26
CA ALA A 130 21.16 5.32 14.11
C ALA A 130 19.92 6.19 13.80
N GLY A 131 20.01 7.51 13.98
CA GLY A 131 18.86 8.43 13.91
C GLY A 131 18.60 9.11 15.26
N GLU A 132 18.10 10.34 15.22
CA GLU A 132 17.91 11.20 16.40
C GLU A 132 16.77 10.69 17.29
N VAL A 133 15.71 10.13 16.68
CA VAL A 133 14.58 9.56 17.42
C VAL A 133 15.02 8.30 18.15
N ILE A 134 15.82 7.45 17.49
CA ILE A 134 16.33 6.21 18.08
C ILE A 134 17.32 6.51 19.21
N GLU A 135 18.24 7.45 19.03
CA GLU A 135 19.19 7.87 20.08
C GLU A 135 18.47 8.46 21.29
N SER A 136 17.51 9.36 21.06
CA SER A 136 16.73 9.99 22.13
C SER A 136 15.88 8.98 22.88
N PHE A 137 15.22 8.05 22.17
CA PHE A 137 14.42 7.00 22.80
C PHE A 137 15.29 6.01 23.56
N GLY A 138 16.47 5.68 23.02
CA GLY A 138 17.47 4.87 23.71
C GLY A 138 17.87 5.51 25.04
N ASN A 139 18.34 6.75 25.02
CA ASN A 139 18.73 7.50 26.22
C ASN A 139 17.58 7.66 27.22
N PHE A 140 16.35 7.88 26.73
CA PHE A 140 15.14 7.94 27.57
C PHE A 140 14.86 6.60 28.28
N VAL A 141 15.01 5.46 27.60
CA VAL A 141 14.73 4.14 28.16
C VAL A 141 15.82 3.68 29.13
N VAL A 142 17.11 3.86 28.83
CA VAL A 142 18.19 3.49 29.77
C VAL A 142 18.30 4.47 30.95
N GLY A 143 17.89 5.73 30.80
CA GLY A 143 17.94 6.72 31.88
C GLY A 143 19.34 6.90 32.49
N GLY A 144 20.40 6.68 31.70
CA GLY A 144 21.80 6.71 32.15
C GLY A 144 22.31 5.42 32.81
N ASN A 145 21.49 4.38 32.95
CA ASN A 145 21.90 3.07 33.48
C ASN A 145 21.51 1.93 32.53
N TYR A 146 22.52 1.31 31.90
CA TYR A 146 22.34 0.18 31.00
C TYR A 146 21.61 -1.02 31.62
N VAL A 147 21.73 -1.22 32.94
CA VAL A 147 20.99 -2.28 33.66
C VAL A 147 19.47 -2.03 33.58
N ILE A 148 19.03 -0.78 33.75
CA ILE A 148 17.61 -0.41 33.63
C ILE A 148 17.13 -0.69 32.20
N GLY A 149 17.94 -0.35 31.19
CA GLY A 149 17.63 -0.63 29.79
C GLY A 149 17.42 -2.11 29.48
N ILE A 150 18.32 -2.98 29.97
CA ILE A 150 18.18 -4.44 29.78
C ILE A 150 16.90 -4.96 30.44
N VAL A 151 16.58 -4.50 31.66
CA VAL A 151 15.36 -4.89 32.36
C VAL A 151 14.12 -4.47 31.57
N ILE A 152 14.06 -3.22 31.10
CA ILE A 152 12.92 -2.73 30.29
C ILE A 152 12.84 -3.50 28.96
N PHE A 153 13.97 -3.77 28.31
CA PHE A 153 14.01 -4.54 27.06
C PHE A 153 13.39 -5.94 27.24
N LEU A 154 13.74 -6.63 28.33
CA LEU A 154 13.15 -7.94 28.67
C LEU A 154 11.64 -7.84 28.92
N VAL A 155 11.18 -6.81 29.62
CA VAL A 155 9.74 -6.56 29.84
C VAL A 155 9.01 -6.32 28.51
N LEU A 156 9.59 -5.51 27.61
CA LEU A 156 8.98 -5.23 26.30
C LEU A 156 8.89 -6.49 25.43
N ILE A 157 9.92 -7.34 25.40
CA ILE A 157 9.86 -8.63 24.70
C ILE A 157 8.80 -9.54 25.32
N ALA A 158 8.72 -9.60 26.65
CA ALA A 158 7.71 -10.39 27.34
C ALA A 158 6.29 -9.93 26.98
N ILE A 159 6.02 -8.62 27.01
CA ILE A 159 4.72 -8.07 26.61
C ILE A 159 4.45 -8.38 25.13
N GLN A 160 5.43 -8.19 24.24
CA GLN A 160 5.26 -8.46 22.82
C GLN A 160 4.90 -9.92 22.56
N TYR A 161 5.51 -10.86 23.28
CA TYR A 161 5.21 -12.29 23.23
C TYR A 161 3.83 -12.62 23.83
N VAL A 162 3.51 -12.09 25.01
CA VAL A 162 2.22 -12.31 25.69
C VAL A 162 1.06 -11.83 24.83
N VAL A 163 1.17 -10.65 24.22
CA VAL A 163 0.12 -10.09 23.36
C VAL A 163 -0.13 -10.97 22.14
N ILE A 164 0.94 -11.48 21.49
CA ILE A 164 0.82 -12.37 20.33
C ILE A 164 0.13 -13.68 20.73
N ASN A 165 0.51 -14.29 21.85
CA ASN A 165 -0.07 -15.56 22.28
C ASN A 165 -1.52 -15.42 22.80
N HIS A 166 -1.82 -14.40 23.59
CA HIS A 166 -3.17 -14.22 24.15
C HIS A 166 -4.18 -13.69 23.12
N GLY A 167 -3.74 -13.00 22.07
CA GLY A 167 -4.62 -12.50 21.00
C GLY A 167 -5.25 -13.62 20.14
N ALA A 168 -4.54 -14.75 19.96
CA ALA A 168 -5.01 -15.86 19.14
C ALA A 168 -5.97 -16.83 19.87
N VAL A 169 -5.91 -16.90 21.20
CA VAL A 169 -6.57 -17.96 22.00
C VAL A 169 -8.07 -17.69 22.26
N ARG A 170 -8.60 -16.49 21.99
CA ARG A 170 -10.03 -16.18 22.27
C ARG A 170 -11.02 -16.51 21.14
N ILE A 171 -10.55 -17.03 20.01
CA ILE A 171 -11.37 -17.27 18.79
C ILE A 171 -11.36 -18.73 18.33
N SER A 172 -10.99 -19.68 19.19
CA SER A 172 -11.15 -21.12 18.92
C SER A 172 -12.25 -21.74 19.78
#